data_AF-A0A382M7R3-F1
#
_entry.id   AF-A0A382M7R3-F1
#
_cell.length_a   1.000
_cell.length_b   1.000
_cell.length_c   1.000
_cell.angle_alpha   90.00
_cell.angle_beta   90.00
_cell.angle_gamma   90.00
#
_symmetry.space_group_name_H-M   'P 1'
#
loop_
_entity.id
_entity.type
_entity.pdbx_description
1 polymer ?
#
loop_
_entity_poly.entity_id
_entity_poly.type
_entity_poly.pdbx_seq_one_letter_code
_entity_poly.pdbx_strand_id
1 'polypeptide(L)' 'MGETGSEGGNTLSIRDNRTGRDYEIDILEGDVIRSMDLRQIKVEDSDFGMMTYDPAFSNTASTRSTITYIDGGKGI' A
#
# COMPACT_ATOMS: atom_id res chain seq x y z
N MET A 1 -17.29 -12.42 -24.39
CA MET A 1 -17.52 -13.83 -24.01
C MET A 1 -16.16 -14.37 -23.60
N GLY A 2 -15.98 -14.68 -22.31
CA GLY A 2 -14.71 -15.06 -21.67
C GLY A 2 -13.78 -13.86 -21.43
N GLU A 3 -13.23 -13.59 -20.26
CA GLU A 3 -12.85 -14.51 -19.19
C GLU A 3 -13.23 -13.96 -17.81
N THR A 4 -13.87 -14.81 -17.02
CA THR A 4 -14.13 -14.65 -15.60
C THR A 4 -12.95 -15.28 -14.86
N GLY A 5 -12.10 -14.47 -14.24
CA GLY A 5 -11.06 -14.91 -13.30
C GLY A 5 -11.54 -14.71 -11.86
N SER A 6 -11.42 -15.73 -11.03
CA SER A 6 -11.96 -15.81 -9.66
C SER A 6 -11.33 -14.83 -8.65
N GLU A 7 -12.19 -14.10 -7.94
CA GLU A 7 -12.19 -13.80 -6.49
C GLU A 7 -10.86 -13.62 -5.73
N GLY A 8 -10.46 -12.36 -5.59
CA GLY A 8 -9.46 -11.83 -4.67
C GLY A 8 -9.13 -10.42 -5.15
N GLY A 9 -9.61 -9.38 -4.47
CA GLY A 9 -9.32 -8.00 -4.86
C GLY A 9 -7.80 -7.79 -4.97
N ASN A 10 -7.34 -6.88 -5.84
CA ASN A 10 -5.94 -6.46 -5.86
C ASN A 10 -5.66 -5.59 -4.62
N THR A 11 -5.71 -6.23 -3.46
CA THR A 11 -5.76 -5.61 -2.14
C THR A 11 -4.76 -6.28 -1.21
N LEU A 12 -4.27 -5.50 -0.25
CA LEU A 12 -3.46 -5.93 0.86
C LEU A 12 -4.36 -6.04 2.09
N SER A 13 -4.50 -7.25 2.62
CA SER A 13 -5.17 -7.47 3.90
C SER A 13 -4.21 -7.16 5.06
N ILE A 14 -4.62 -6.28 5.96
CA ILE A 14 -3.87 -5.89 7.15
C ILE A 14 -4.70 -6.20 8.38
N ARG A 15 -4.15 -6.98 9.31
CA ARG A 15 -4.74 -7.23 10.61
C ARG A 15 -4.05 -6.41 11.70
N ASP A 16 -4.79 -5.54 12.38
CA ASP A 16 -4.30 -4.89 13.59
C ASP A 16 -4.56 -5.79 14.81
N ASN A 17 -3.52 -6.46 15.31
CA ASN A 17 -3.64 -7.35 16.45
C ASN A 17 -3.98 -6.64 17.77
N ARG A 18 -3.83 -5.31 17.86
CA ARG A 18 -4.18 -4.55 19.07
C ARG A 18 -5.69 -4.42 19.23
N THR A 19 -6.40 -4.29 18.11
CA THR A 19 -7.86 -4.10 18.06
C THR A 19 -8.60 -5.33 17.54
N GLY A 20 -7.88 -6.26 16.90
CA GLY A 20 -8.44 -7.42 16.22
C GLY A 20 -9.14 -7.10 14.90
N ARG A 21 -9.05 -5.85 14.41
CA ARG A 21 -9.70 -5.40 13.17
C ARG A 21 -8.87 -5.78 11.95
N ASP A 22 -9.55 -6.22 10.90
CA ASP A 22 -8.97 -6.50 9.59
C ASP A 22 -9.34 -5.37 8.63
N TYR A 23 -8.40 -4.99 7.77
CA TYR A 23 -8.50 -3.90 6.81
C TYR A 23 -8.07 -4.40 5.45
N GLU A 24 -8.70 -3.90 4.38
CA GLU A 24 -8.26 -4.12 3.01
C GLU A 24 -7.85 -2.79 2.39
N ILE A 25 -6.68 -2.77 1.76
CA ILE A 25 -6.12 -1.59 1.11
C ILE A 25 -5.80 -1.93 -0.33
N ASP A 26 -6.18 -1.06 -1.26
CA ASP A 26 -5.88 -1.27 -2.68
C ASP A 26 -4.37 -1.26 -2.94
N ILE A 27 -3.91 -2.26 -3.70
CA ILE A 27 -2.59 -2.27 -4.30
C ILE A 27 -2.70 -1.55 -5.65
N LEU A 28 -1.84 -0.56 -5.87
CA LEU A 28 -1.79 0.23 -7.09
C LEU A 28 -0.71 -0.31 -8.05
N GLU A 29 -0.73 0.22 -9.28
CA GLU A 29 0.31 -0.04 -10.29
C GLU A 29 1.72 0.20 -9.73
N GLY A 30 2.62 -0.76 -9.93
CA GLY A 30 3.99 -0.71 -9.40
C GLY A 30 4.16 -1.32 -8.01
N ASP A 31 3.18 -2.13 -7.55
CA ASP A 31 3.19 -2.85 -6.26
C ASP A 31 3.33 -1.91 -5.04
N VAL A 32 2.56 -0.82 -5.04
CA VAL A 32 2.55 0.19 -3.97
C VAL A 32 1.15 0.40 -3.41
N ILE A 33 1.06 0.75 -2.13
CA ILE A 33 -0.16 1.26 -1.48
C ILE A 33 -0.08 2.77 -1.30
N ARG A 34 -1.21 3.46 -1.13
CA ARG A 34 -1.18 4.85 -0.67
C ARG A 34 -0.97 4.88 0.83
N SER A 35 0.07 5.57 1.31
CA SER A 35 0.32 5.72 2.75
C SER A 35 -0.86 6.36 3.51
N MET A 36 -1.68 7.16 2.83
CA MET A 36 -2.89 7.77 3.40
C MET A 36 -3.96 6.74 3.74
N ASP A 37 -4.01 5.61 3.03
CA ASP A 37 -5.00 4.56 3.29
C ASP A 37 -4.73 3.86 4.63
N LEU A 38 -3.51 3.95 5.17
CA LEU A 38 -3.19 3.45 6.51
C LEU A 38 -3.86 4.25 7.63
N ARG A 39 -4.34 5.48 7.37
CA ARG A 39 -5.01 6.29 8.40
C ARG A 39 -6.32 5.68 8.90
N GLN A 40 -6.92 4.75 8.14
CA GLN A 40 -8.09 4.01 8.61
C GLN A 40 -7.77 3.06 9.77
N ILE A 41 -6.49 2.68 9.94
CA ILE A 41 -6.02 1.81 11.01
C ILE A 41 -5.84 2.67 12.26
N LYS A 42 -6.72 2.46 13.24
CA LYS A 42 -6.81 3.25 14.47
C LYS A 42 -7.08 2.34 15.66
N VAL A 43 -6.54 2.71 16.82
CA VAL A 43 -6.87 2.03 18.09
C VAL A 43 -8.16 2.63 18.64
N GLU A 44 -8.21 3.96 18.72
CA GLU A 44 -9.40 4.73 19.10
C GLU A 44 -9.92 5.55 17.92
N ASP A 45 -11.23 5.76 17.82
CA ASP A 45 -11.83 6.46 16.68
C ASP A 45 -11.38 7.93 16.55
N SER A 46 -10.96 8.54 17.68
CA SER A 46 -10.39 9.89 17.75
C SER A 46 -8.93 9.98 17.28
N ASP A 47 -8.26 8.86 17.06
CA ASP A 47 -6.87 8.85 16.63
C ASP A 47 -6.73 9.40 15.20
N PHE A 48 -5.57 9.97 14.92
CA PHE A 48 -5.22 10.41 13.58
C PHE A 48 -5.15 9.25 12.56
N GLY A 49 -4.75 8.07 13.02
CA GLY A 49 -4.50 6.89 12.20
C GLY A 49 -3.02 6.50 12.09
N MET A 50 -2.76 5.29 11.61
CA MET A 50 -1.41 4.78 11.40
C MET A 50 -0.64 5.64 10.39
N MET A 51 0.65 5.84 10.66
CA MET A 51 1.57 6.55 9.78
C MET A 51 2.74 5.64 9.40
N THR A 52 3.23 5.79 8.17
CA THR A 52 4.47 5.14 7.72
C THR A 52 5.66 5.92 8.24
N TYR A 53 6.61 5.23 8.86
CA TYR A 53 7.90 5.79 9.22
C TYR A 53 8.98 5.25 8.27
N ASP A 54 9.46 6.11 7.38
CA ASP A 54 10.45 5.77 6.35
C ASP A 54 11.45 6.94 6.16
N PRO A 55 12.53 6.98 6.98
CA PRO A 55 13.55 8.01 6.86
C PRO A 55 14.16 8.08 5.47
N ALA A 56 14.28 9.30 4.93
CA ALA A 56 14.79 9.57 3.60
C ALA A 56 14.00 8.93 2.43
N PHE A 57 12.76 8.47 2.67
CA PHE A 57 11.87 7.91 1.65
C PHE A 57 12.43 6.69 0.91
N SER A 58 13.21 5.86 1.61
CA SER A 58 13.92 4.73 1.00
C SER A 58 12.97 3.64 0.49
N ASN A 59 11.77 3.54 1.06
CA ASN A 59 10.72 2.59 0.67
C ASN A 59 9.37 3.30 0.41
N THR A 60 9.42 4.59 0.04
CA THR A 60 8.23 5.40 -0.26
C THR A 60 8.32 5.92 -1.69
N ALA A 61 7.46 5.42 -2.57
CA ALA A 61 7.28 5.99 -3.90
C ALA A 61 6.55 7.35 -3.78
N SER A 62 7.27 8.45 -3.93
CA SER A 62 6.74 9.81 -3.73
C SER A 62 5.86 10.31 -4.87
N THR A 63 6.04 9.80 -6.10
CA THR A 63 5.29 10.23 -7.29
C THR A 63 5.30 9.13 -8.35
N ARG A 64 4.18 8.99 -9.08
CA ARG A 64 4.11 8.17 -10.30
C ARG A 64 4.82 8.89 -11.43
N SER A 65 5.80 8.25 -12.05
CA SER A 65 6.55 8.79 -13.20
C SER A 65 6.54 7.82 -14.37
N THR A 66 6.50 8.36 -15.59
CA THR A 66 6.67 7.60 -16.84
C THR A 66 7.90 8.08 -17.63
N ILE A 67 8.75 8.92 -17.02
CA ILE A 67 9.87 9.58 -17.70
C ILE A 67 11.14 8.71 -17.68
N THR A 68 11.48 8.14 -16.52
CA THR A 68 12.74 7.42 -16.32
C THR A 68 12.53 6.26 -15.35
N TYR A 69 13.19 5.13 -15.64
CA TYR A 69 13.25 3.93 -14.82
C TYR A 69 14.71 3.52 -14.65
N ILE A 70 15.09 3.06 -13.46
CA ILE A 70 16.44 2.61 -13.11
C ILE A 70 16.34 1.28 -12.38
N ASP A 71 17.09 0.27 -12.83
CA ASP A 71 17.31 -1.02 -12.15
C ASP A 71 18.82 -1.29 -12.12
N GLY A 72 19.47 -0.86 -11.03
CA GLY A 72 20.91 -1.01 -10.85
C GLY A 72 21.39 -2.46 -10.77
N GLY A 73 20.53 -3.41 -10.40
CA GLY A 73 20.86 -4.83 -10.35
C GLY A 73 20.97 -5.45 -11.75
N LYS A 74 20.13 -4.98 -12.68
CA LYS A 74 20.18 -5.37 -14.09
C LYS A 74 21.02 -4.43 -14.95
N GLY A 75 21.46 -3.29 -14.42
CA GLY A 75 22.18 -2.26 -15.16
C GLY A 75 21.30 -1.53 -16.18
N ILE A 76 20.03 -1.34 -15.86
CA ILE A 76 19.03 -0.59 -16.67
C ILE A 76 18.87 0.82 -16.12
#